data_AF-G0VE91-F1
#
_entry.id   AF-G0VE91-F1
#
_cell.length_a   1.000
_cell.length_b   1.000
_cell.length_c   1.000
_cell.angle_alpha   90.00
_cell.angle_beta   90.00
_cell.angle_gamma   90.00
#
_symmetry.space_group_name_H-M   'P 1'
#
loop_
_entity.id
_entity.type
_entity.pdbx_description
1 polymer ?
#
loop_
_entity_poly.entity_id
_entity_poly.type
_entity_poly.pdbx_seq_one_letter_code
_entity_poly.pdbx_strand_id
1 'polypeptide(L)'
;MSFILKVILSISFCCNLIGAFDSTSQKNIAVYWGQNSGGSQESLATYCQSSDADIFLLSFLYEFPSTSSNFADACTEQSSDGDLHCSQIAQDIQTCQSLGKKVLLSLGGSSGAYGFTDDSEAETYAQTLWDLFGEGSTENQRPFDTAIVDGFDFDIENNNSVGYVALVNALRELFKTGSKQYYISAAPQCPYPDASVGPLLSSADVDFAFIQFYNNYCNVDSQFNWDTWVTYAKTISPNSNIKLFLGLPGSSTAASSGYISDLSSLKSTIEEISSDSHFGGVALWDASQAFTNEIDGETYIHQVKDILQSLDTVSSTQSSSTLQVSSTSLLKDVTSFSQISTTSTIATTSTIATPTLDATVTTSANIGQINEKDVQDDKSSRLASIFSSMEPLITTEPDAVIITSTETSTIIDTPITTQTAVSSTTSTPVPIASTTSASITKTFVTSSLITNLESIPTTSTINKVNTHHSHVNVIATSVEVTSLYGTTTLAPQVQGEPTNTIETTRSTTILSPEPTTTSAVSNVDDTPAHAIAKQLNADYMNGTLNGKSTCTLGEIACTSDGKYAVCTYNNNWDYIECAAGTTCFAYDYDNTVLTQCGFSNLKSQFL
;
A
#
# COMPACT_ATOMS: atom_id res chain seq x y z
N MET A 1 33.38 15.78 -49.83
CA MET A 1 32.28 16.27 -48.98
C MET A 1 31.08 15.30 -48.96
N SER A 2 31.31 13.97 -48.83
CA SER A 2 30.24 12.95 -48.97
C SER A 2 30.22 11.86 -47.89
N PHE A 3 31.16 11.89 -46.93
CA PHE A 3 31.21 10.94 -45.82
C PHE A 3 30.50 11.45 -44.57
N ILE A 4 30.68 12.73 -44.21
CA ILE A 4 30.05 13.38 -43.04
C ILE A 4 28.51 13.28 -43.11
N LEU A 5 27.93 13.41 -44.31
CA LEU A 5 26.48 13.35 -44.52
C LEU A 5 25.87 11.96 -44.28
N LYS A 6 26.68 10.89 -44.18
CA LYS A 6 26.19 9.54 -43.85
C LYS A 6 26.21 9.23 -42.35
N VAL A 7 27.03 9.92 -41.55
CA VAL A 7 27.11 9.72 -40.09
C VAL A 7 25.91 10.35 -39.37
N ILE A 8 25.36 11.43 -39.93
CA ILE A 8 24.21 12.16 -39.37
C ILE A 8 22.90 11.35 -39.49
N LEU A 9 22.84 10.33 -40.35
CA LEU A 9 21.62 9.54 -40.61
C LEU A 9 21.57 8.19 -39.87
N SER A 10 22.37 8.00 -38.82
CA SER A 10 22.29 6.82 -37.93
C SER A 10 22.07 7.15 -36.46
N ILE A 11 21.88 8.43 -36.11
CA ILE A 11 21.28 8.81 -34.82
C ILE A 11 19.75 8.88 -34.99
N SER A 12 19.17 7.76 -35.42
CA SER A 12 17.77 7.45 -35.10
C SER A 12 17.78 6.93 -33.66
N PHE A 13 18.04 7.83 -32.71
CA PHE A 13 17.95 7.52 -31.30
C PHE A 13 16.50 7.12 -31.04
N CYS A 14 16.27 5.84 -30.78
CA CYS A 14 15.01 5.40 -30.22
C CYS A 14 14.97 5.93 -28.79
N CYS A 15 14.52 7.19 -28.65
CA CYS A 15 13.60 7.49 -27.56
C CYS A 15 12.44 6.52 -27.74
N ASN A 16 12.57 5.33 -27.14
CA ASN A 16 11.40 4.68 -26.58
C ASN A 16 10.81 5.75 -25.66
N LEU A 17 9.70 6.34 -26.09
CA LEU A 17 8.97 7.32 -25.31
C LEU A 17 8.40 6.56 -24.13
N ILE A 18 9.19 6.48 -23.05
CA ILE A 18 8.70 6.08 -21.74
C ILE A 18 7.48 6.95 -21.49
N GLY A 19 6.32 6.29 -21.36
CA GLY A 19 5.08 7.00 -21.10
C GLY A 19 5.24 7.81 -19.83
N ALA A 20 5.04 9.12 -19.92
CA ALA A 20 4.87 9.91 -18.71
C ALA A 20 3.60 9.41 -18.02
N PHE A 21 3.67 9.24 -16.70
CA PHE A 21 2.57 8.74 -15.90
C PHE A 21 1.27 9.54 -16.15
N ASP A 22 0.17 8.82 -16.35
CA ASP A 22 -1.18 9.36 -16.55
C ASP A 22 -2.14 8.69 -15.57
N SER A 23 -2.59 9.44 -14.56
CA SER A 23 -3.52 8.96 -13.53
C SER A 23 -4.91 8.63 -14.07
N THR A 24 -5.27 9.05 -15.28
CA THR A 24 -6.53 8.67 -15.93
C THR A 24 -6.45 7.32 -16.64
N SER A 25 -5.23 6.93 -17.06
CA SER A 25 -4.94 5.68 -17.76
C SER A 25 -5.27 4.44 -16.92
N GLN A 26 -5.70 3.39 -17.60
CA GLN A 26 -5.98 2.07 -17.05
C GLN A 26 -4.78 1.11 -17.16
N LYS A 27 -3.61 1.61 -17.60
CA LYS A 27 -2.44 0.82 -18.02
C LYS A 27 -1.19 1.11 -17.18
N ASN A 28 -1.39 1.67 -15.99
CA ASN A 28 -0.30 1.92 -15.06
C ASN A 28 0.07 0.62 -14.32
N ILE A 29 1.35 0.41 -14.06
CA ILE A 29 1.82 -0.56 -13.07
C ILE A 29 2.47 0.20 -11.91
N ALA A 30 2.01 -0.11 -10.71
CA ALA A 30 2.67 0.28 -9.47
C ALA A 30 3.55 -0.88 -8.98
N VAL A 31 4.75 -0.57 -8.48
CA VAL A 31 5.65 -1.58 -7.88
C VAL A 31 6.14 -1.12 -6.52
N TYR A 32 6.13 -2.03 -5.55
CA TYR A 32 6.85 -1.85 -4.30
C TYR A 32 8.35 -2.04 -4.56
N TRP A 33 9.20 -1.20 -3.97
CA TRP A 33 10.66 -1.31 -4.03
C TRP A 33 11.27 -0.88 -2.70
N GLY A 34 12.24 -1.64 -2.21
CA GLY A 34 12.99 -1.32 -0.99
C GLY A 34 13.23 -2.56 -0.12
N GLN A 35 12.26 -3.46 0.00
CA GLN A 35 12.34 -4.62 0.92
C GLN A 35 13.05 -5.87 0.35
N ASN A 36 13.46 -5.87 -0.92
CA ASN A 36 14.26 -6.93 -1.53
C ASN A 36 13.68 -8.36 -1.36
N SER A 37 12.38 -8.53 -1.63
CA SER A 37 11.68 -9.81 -1.48
C SER A 37 12.32 -10.97 -2.28
N GLY A 38 12.88 -10.67 -3.46
CA GLY A 38 13.57 -11.63 -4.34
C GLY A 38 15.02 -11.91 -3.95
N GLY A 39 15.62 -11.16 -3.02
CA GLY A 39 17.03 -11.30 -2.61
C GLY A 39 18.06 -10.82 -3.65
N SER A 40 17.62 -10.12 -4.70
CA SER A 40 18.46 -9.58 -5.78
C SER A 40 18.00 -8.18 -6.26
N GLN A 41 17.49 -7.35 -5.36
CA GLN A 41 17.07 -5.98 -5.63
C GLN A 41 18.20 -5.11 -6.18
N GLU A 42 17.95 -4.48 -7.32
CA GLU A 42 18.82 -3.45 -7.90
C GLU A 42 18.43 -2.03 -7.40
N SER A 43 19.19 -1.02 -7.82
CA SER A 43 18.87 0.37 -7.51
C SER A 43 17.51 0.77 -8.12
N LEU A 44 16.82 1.69 -7.45
CA LEU A 44 15.53 2.22 -7.88
C LEU A 44 15.60 2.77 -9.32
N ALA A 45 16.71 3.43 -9.67
CA ALA A 45 16.94 3.94 -11.02
C ALA A 45 17.10 2.84 -12.08
N THR A 46 17.54 1.62 -11.75
CA THR A 46 17.50 0.50 -12.71
C THR A 46 16.06 0.20 -13.12
N TYR A 47 15.17 -0.01 -12.15
CA TYR A 47 13.77 -0.32 -12.45
C TYR A 47 13.03 0.85 -13.12
N CYS A 48 13.35 2.10 -12.76
CA CYS A 48 12.78 3.28 -13.41
C CYS A 48 13.19 3.47 -14.88
N GLN A 49 14.27 2.84 -15.35
CA GLN A 49 14.66 2.85 -16.78
C GLN A 49 13.80 1.93 -17.65
N SER A 50 13.07 0.97 -17.07
CA SER A 50 12.12 0.13 -17.80
C SER A 50 10.86 0.90 -18.20
N SER A 51 10.22 0.47 -19.29
CA SER A 51 8.90 0.91 -19.74
C SER A 51 7.73 0.35 -18.92
N ASP A 52 7.97 -0.65 -18.07
CA ASP A 52 6.95 -1.58 -17.59
C ASP A 52 6.29 -1.12 -16.29
N ALA A 53 7.01 -0.40 -15.42
CA ALA A 53 6.47 0.23 -14.20
C ALA A 53 6.31 1.76 -14.38
N ASP A 54 5.28 2.36 -13.79
CA ASP A 54 4.96 3.80 -13.89
C ASP A 54 4.95 4.50 -12.52
N ILE A 55 4.55 3.78 -11.46
CA ILE A 55 4.58 4.22 -10.06
C ILE A 55 5.52 3.31 -9.26
N PHE A 56 6.35 3.90 -8.40
CA PHE A 56 7.26 3.23 -7.47
C PHE A 56 6.91 3.60 -6.03
N LEU A 57 6.84 2.62 -5.14
CA LEU A 57 6.44 2.77 -3.75
C LEU A 57 7.63 2.40 -2.85
N LEU A 58 8.27 3.41 -2.26
CA LEU A 58 9.48 3.22 -1.45
C LEU A 58 9.13 2.54 -0.12
N SER A 59 9.58 1.31 0.04
CA SER A 59 9.14 0.35 1.05
C SER A 59 10.25 0.13 2.09
N PHE A 60 10.21 0.72 3.28
CA PHE A 60 9.14 1.53 3.89
C PHE A 60 9.68 2.60 4.87
N LEU A 61 8.86 3.60 5.16
CA LEU A 61 8.87 4.28 6.47
C LEU A 61 8.16 3.38 7.48
N TYR A 62 8.92 2.50 8.14
CA TYR A 62 8.40 1.36 8.89
C TYR A 62 8.16 1.63 10.38
N GLU A 63 8.53 2.81 10.89
CA GLU A 63 8.31 3.23 12.28
C GLU A 63 7.94 4.72 12.30
N PHE A 64 6.76 5.05 12.86
CA PHE A 64 6.29 6.43 13.01
C PHE A 64 5.39 6.54 14.25
N PRO A 65 5.38 7.69 14.96
CA PRO A 65 5.97 9.00 14.59
C PRO A 65 7.50 9.16 14.79
N SER A 66 8.24 8.13 15.20
CA SER A 66 9.71 8.15 15.30
C SER A 66 10.45 8.39 13.97
N THR A 67 9.83 8.09 12.82
CA THR A 67 10.33 8.37 11.46
C THR A 67 11.52 7.50 11.01
N SER A 68 11.55 6.23 11.43
CA SER A 68 12.57 5.27 10.96
C SER A 68 12.19 4.68 9.60
N SER A 69 13.12 4.75 8.64
CA SER A 69 13.00 4.11 7.32
C SER A 69 13.86 2.85 7.22
N ASN A 70 13.47 1.93 6.34
CA ASN A 70 14.25 0.73 6.00
C ASN A 70 14.07 0.42 4.51
N PHE A 71 15.19 0.28 3.79
CA PHE A 71 15.21 -0.12 2.37
C PHE A 71 16.18 -1.29 2.16
N ALA A 72 16.09 -2.29 3.03
CA ALA A 72 16.93 -3.49 3.09
C ALA A 72 18.43 -3.17 2.95
N ASP A 73 19.07 -3.64 1.88
CA ASP A 73 20.47 -3.44 1.51
C ASP A 73 20.71 -2.25 0.57
N ALA A 74 19.65 -1.63 0.04
CA ALA A 74 19.76 -0.48 -0.87
C ALA A 74 20.12 0.85 -0.16
N CYS A 75 20.03 0.90 1.17
CA CYS A 75 20.52 2.03 1.97
C CYS A 75 20.92 1.60 3.39
N THR A 76 22.21 1.79 3.72
CA THR A 76 22.77 1.55 5.07
C THR A 76 23.61 2.73 5.57
N GLU A 77 23.57 3.87 4.88
CA GLU A 77 24.24 5.11 5.27
C GLU A 77 23.41 5.82 6.35
N GLN A 78 24.08 6.46 7.31
CA GLN A 78 23.44 7.16 8.44
C GLN A 78 23.97 8.59 8.57
N SER A 79 23.12 9.48 9.06
CA SER A 79 23.45 10.86 9.45
C SER A 79 24.41 10.90 10.66
N SER A 80 24.86 12.09 11.03
CA SER A 80 25.60 12.34 12.28
C SER A 80 24.85 11.91 13.54
N ASP A 81 23.52 11.83 13.47
CA ASP A 81 22.61 11.70 14.59
C ASP A 81 22.01 10.28 14.68
N GLY A 82 22.25 9.45 13.66
CA GLY A 82 21.88 8.03 13.60
C GLY A 82 20.72 7.72 12.64
N ASP A 83 20.05 8.73 12.12
CA ASP A 83 18.95 8.58 11.16
C ASP A 83 19.46 8.05 9.80
N LEU A 84 18.60 7.36 9.05
CA LEU A 84 18.96 6.82 7.75
C LEU A 84 19.14 7.95 6.71
N HIS A 85 20.26 7.95 5.98
CA HIS A 85 20.58 8.95 4.95
C HIS A 85 20.91 8.27 3.64
N CYS A 86 20.02 8.38 2.64
CA CYS A 86 20.06 7.57 1.43
C CYS A 86 20.43 8.40 0.20
N SER A 87 21.69 8.82 0.14
CA SER A 87 22.26 9.66 -0.93
C SER A 87 22.06 9.10 -2.35
N GLN A 88 22.07 7.77 -2.51
CA GLN A 88 21.76 7.12 -3.80
C GLN A 88 20.26 7.13 -4.11
N ILE A 89 19.39 6.81 -3.14
CA ILE A 89 17.93 6.82 -3.34
C ILE A 89 17.45 8.23 -3.72
N ALA A 90 18.06 9.28 -3.15
CA ALA A 90 17.80 10.67 -3.54
C ALA A 90 18.04 10.94 -5.04
N GLN A 91 19.17 10.47 -5.57
CA GLN A 91 19.52 10.60 -6.99
C GLN A 91 18.61 9.74 -7.88
N ASP A 92 18.23 8.56 -7.40
CA ASP A 92 17.34 7.65 -8.12
C ASP A 92 15.91 8.20 -8.20
N ILE A 93 15.36 8.77 -7.12
CA ILE A 93 14.05 9.46 -7.12
C ILE A 93 14.01 10.54 -8.20
N GLN A 94 15.03 11.42 -8.24
CA GLN A 94 15.13 12.48 -9.24
C GLN A 94 15.28 11.91 -10.67
N THR A 95 15.98 10.79 -10.81
CA THR A 95 16.09 10.07 -12.09
C THR A 95 14.74 9.53 -12.55
N CYS A 96 14.01 8.80 -11.70
CA CYS A 96 12.66 8.29 -11.98
C CYS A 96 11.69 9.42 -12.39
N GLN A 97 11.70 10.53 -11.66
CA GLN A 97 10.87 11.70 -11.98
C GLN A 97 11.24 12.34 -13.32
N SER A 98 12.53 12.38 -13.68
CA SER A 98 12.98 12.84 -15.00
C SER A 98 12.55 11.93 -16.16
N LEU A 99 12.33 10.63 -15.87
CA LEU A 99 11.79 9.63 -16.79
C LEU A 99 10.24 9.58 -16.78
N GLY A 100 9.58 10.54 -16.12
CA GLY A 100 8.13 10.68 -16.11
C GLY A 100 7.38 9.75 -15.15
N LYS A 101 8.10 8.98 -14.32
CA LYS A 101 7.53 8.09 -13.30
C LYS A 101 6.96 8.88 -12.11
N LYS A 102 6.31 8.17 -11.19
CA LYS A 102 5.98 8.66 -9.84
C LYS A 102 6.69 7.83 -8.78
N VAL A 103 7.18 8.49 -7.73
CA VAL A 103 7.82 7.83 -6.59
C VAL A 103 7.19 8.31 -5.29
N LEU A 104 6.40 7.46 -4.64
CA LEU A 104 5.75 7.73 -3.36
C LEU A 104 6.56 7.07 -2.23
N LEU A 105 6.57 7.65 -1.03
CA LEU A 105 7.07 6.97 0.16
C LEU A 105 5.93 6.16 0.79
N SER A 106 6.11 4.84 0.96
CA SER A 106 5.11 3.98 1.60
C SER A 106 5.37 3.90 3.11
N LEU A 107 4.30 4.13 3.87
CA LEU A 107 4.26 4.09 5.33
C LEU A 107 3.71 2.75 5.79
N GLY A 108 4.40 2.10 6.72
CA GLY A 108 3.92 0.91 7.41
C GLY A 108 4.67 -0.37 7.05
N GLY A 109 3.96 -1.27 6.36
CA GLY A 109 4.37 -2.65 6.09
C GLY A 109 4.35 -3.55 7.34
N SER A 110 4.83 -4.78 7.19
CA SER A 110 4.67 -5.86 8.18
C SER A 110 5.39 -5.71 9.52
N SER A 111 6.07 -4.58 9.79
CA SER A 111 6.71 -4.31 11.09
C SER A 111 5.70 -4.19 12.24
N GLY A 112 4.51 -3.66 11.93
CA GLY A 112 3.47 -3.26 12.88
C GLY A 112 3.85 -2.18 13.89
N ALA A 113 5.08 -1.67 13.87
CA ALA A 113 5.71 -0.83 14.90
C ALA A 113 5.39 0.67 14.74
N TYR A 114 4.13 0.99 14.44
CA TYR A 114 3.73 2.34 14.03
C TYR A 114 2.26 2.64 14.33
N GLY A 115 1.91 3.92 14.25
CA GLY A 115 0.55 4.43 14.36
C GLY A 115 0.48 5.69 15.22
N PHE A 116 -0.74 6.15 15.46
CA PHE A 116 -0.98 7.38 16.22
C PHE A 116 -1.85 7.10 17.45
N THR A 117 -1.65 7.88 18.50
CA THR A 117 -2.44 7.84 19.74
C THR A 117 -3.76 8.59 19.59
N ASP A 118 -3.77 9.68 18.83
CA ASP A 118 -4.95 10.42 18.39
C ASP A 118 -4.72 11.16 17.06
N ASP A 119 -5.77 11.83 16.57
CA ASP A 119 -5.74 12.58 15.32
C ASP A 119 -4.82 13.83 15.38
N SER A 120 -4.58 14.42 16.56
CA SER A 120 -3.74 15.61 16.71
C SER A 120 -2.25 15.28 16.60
N GLU A 121 -1.84 14.10 17.06
CA GLU A 121 -0.50 13.56 16.79
C GLU A 121 -0.30 13.32 15.29
N ALA A 122 -1.32 12.78 14.61
CA ALA A 122 -1.30 12.49 13.19
C ALA A 122 -1.29 13.76 12.30
N GLU A 123 -2.08 14.80 12.65
CA GLU A 123 -2.03 16.13 12.03
C GLU A 123 -0.64 16.78 12.21
N THR A 124 -0.04 16.66 13.38
CA THR A 124 1.32 17.15 13.63
C THR A 124 2.34 16.40 12.77
N TYR A 125 2.17 15.09 12.61
CA TYR A 125 3.06 14.25 11.80
C TYR A 125 2.96 14.52 10.29
N ALA A 126 1.83 15.03 9.80
CA ALA A 126 1.69 15.49 8.41
C ALA A 126 2.73 16.56 8.05
N GLN A 127 2.96 17.51 8.97
CA GLN A 127 3.99 18.54 8.83
C GLN A 127 5.40 17.91 8.82
N THR A 128 5.68 16.94 9.71
CA THR A 128 6.95 16.20 9.75
C THR A 128 7.25 15.49 8.43
N LEU A 129 6.28 14.79 7.84
CA LEU A 129 6.45 14.14 6.53
C LEU A 129 6.68 15.17 5.42
N TRP A 130 5.97 16.29 5.44
CA TRP A 130 6.10 17.35 4.45
C TRP A 130 7.47 18.04 4.50
N ASP A 131 8.00 18.31 5.69
CA ASP A 131 9.30 18.96 5.88
C ASP A 131 10.50 18.03 5.62
N LEU A 132 10.36 16.72 5.85
CA LEU A 132 11.42 15.73 5.61
C LEU A 132 11.44 15.14 4.19
N PHE A 133 10.27 14.97 3.56
CA PHE A 133 10.15 14.26 2.27
C PHE A 133 9.42 15.06 1.17
N GLY A 134 8.57 16.01 1.55
CA GLY A 134 7.82 16.90 0.63
C GLY A 134 8.57 18.22 0.31
N GLU A 135 7.82 19.24 -0.10
CA GLU A 135 8.31 20.62 -0.33
C GLU A 135 8.32 21.51 0.94
N GLY A 136 8.15 20.91 2.12
CA GLY A 136 8.32 21.59 3.39
C GLY A 136 9.78 21.99 3.69
N SER A 137 10.00 22.62 4.83
CA SER A 137 11.30 23.22 5.21
C SER A 137 11.73 22.75 6.59
N THR A 138 12.96 22.24 6.69
CA THR A 138 13.56 21.74 7.92
C THR A 138 15.01 22.20 8.06
N GLU A 139 15.48 22.35 9.29
CA GLU A 139 16.89 22.53 9.64
C GLU A 139 17.61 21.17 9.84
N ASN A 140 16.87 20.05 9.85
CA ASN A 140 17.41 18.70 10.00
C ASN A 140 17.95 18.17 8.65
N GLN A 141 18.86 17.19 8.70
CA GLN A 141 19.24 16.44 7.50
C GLN A 141 18.03 15.64 6.98
N ARG A 142 17.68 15.83 5.70
CA ARG A 142 16.60 15.07 5.05
C ARG A 142 17.12 13.68 4.63
N PRO A 143 16.37 12.58 4.84
CA PRO A 143 16.81 11.24 4.46
C PRO A 143 17.11 11.08 2.96
N PHE A 144 16.45 11.86 2.10
CA PHE A 144 16.68 11.88 0.64
C PHE A 144 17.27 13.21 0.14
N ASP A 145 18.03 13.92 0.98
CA ASP A 145 18.66 15.20 0.64
C ASP A 145 17.67 16.22 0.02
N THR A 146 17.86 16.54 -1.26
CA THR A 146 17.05 17.49 -2.05
C THR A 146 15.99 16.81 -2.93
N ALA A 147 15.87 15.48 -2.85
CA ALA A 147 14.77 14.77 -3.49
C ALA A 147 13.46 15.00 -2.73
N ILE A 148 12.38 14.99 -3.50
CA ILE A 148 11.02 15.33 -3.05
C ILE A 148 10.12 14.26 -3.64
N VAL A 149 9.48 13.44 -2.79
CA VAL A 149 8.59 12.36 -3.25
C VAL A 149 7.37 12.93 -3.98
N ASP A 150 6.70 12.14 -4.81
CA ASP A 150 5.46 12.53 -5.49
C ASP A 150 4.21 12.30 -4.63
N GLY A 151 4.36 11.83 -3.39
CA GLY A 151 3.24 11.54 -2.51
C GLY A 151 3.58 10.52 -1.43
N PHE A 152 2.53 10.05 -0.74
CA PHE A 152 2.63 9.06 0.33
C PHE A 152 1.65 7.91 0.09
N ASP A 153 2.12 6.70 0.33
CA ASP A 153 1.35 5.47 0.30
C ASP A 153 1.12 4.94 1.71
N PHE A 154 -0.04 4.35 1.98
CA PHE A 154 -0.47 3.87 3.29
C PHE A 154 -0.69 2.36 3.27
N ASP A 155 0.37 1.61 3.54
CA ASP A 155 0.38 0.14 3.64
C ASP A 155 0.33 -0.27 5.11
N ILE A 156 -0.83 -0.04 5.74
CA ILE A 156 -1.02 -0.20 7.18
C ILE A 156 -1.50 -1.62 7.48
N GLU A 157 -0.63 -2.48 8.02
CA GLU A 157 -0.94 -3.90 8.23
C GLU A 157 -1.44 -4.23 9.66
N ASN A 158 -1.29 -3.32 10.63
CA ASN A 158 -1.46 -3.62 12.05
C ASN A 158 -2.88 -3.54 12.63
N ASN A 159 -3.90 -3.34 11.78
CA ASN A 159 -5.32 -3.22 12.14
C ASN A 159 -5.66 -2.09 13.14
N ASN A 160 -4.77 -1.09 13.26
CA ASN A 160 -5.06 0.19 13.88
C ASN A 160 -5.34 1.22 12.78
N SER A 161 -6.45 1.97 12.91
CA SER A 161 -6.89 2.98 11.93
C SER A 161 -6.88 4.41 12.46
N VAL A 162 -6.39 4.65 13.68
CA VAL A 162 -6.35 5.98 14.32
C VAL A 162 -5.42 6.93 13.56
N GLY A 163 -5.79 8.20 13.43
CA GLY A 163 -4.93 9.26 12.90
C GLY A 163 -4.86 9.38 11.37
N TYR A 164 -4.92 8.28 10.62
CA TYR A 164 -4.63 8.30 9.17
C TYR A 164 -5.55 9.23 8.35
N VAL A 165 -6.83 9.35 8.73
CA VAL A 165 -7.77 10.31 8.10
C VAL A 165 -7.31 11.75 8.30
N ALA A 166 -6.92 12.11 9.53
CA ALA A 166 -6.50 13.46 9.88
C ALA A 166 -5.14 13.80 9.26
N LEU A 167 -4.20 12.85 9.30
CA LEU A 167 -2.90 12.91 8.60
C LEU A 167 -3.07 13.17 7.09
N VAL A 168 -3.90 12.40 6.39
CA VAL A 168 -4.12 12.61 4.95
C VAL A 168 -4.82 13.94 4.66
N ASN A 169 -5.80 14.35 5.47
CA ASN A 169 -6.44 15.65 5.30
C ASN A 169 -5.45 16.82 5.51
N ALA A 170 -4.57 16.73 6.52
CA ALA A 170 -3.51 17.71 6.74
C ALA A 170 -2.46 17.71 5.61
N LEU A 171 -2.05 16.54 5.10
CA LEU A 171 -1.19 16.42 3.92
C LEU A 171 -1.84 17.07 2.68
N ARG A 172 -3.13 16.85 2.44
CA ARG A 172 -3.87 17.47 1.32
C ARG A 172 -3.98 18.99 1.44
N GLU A 173 -3.94 19.58 2.64
CA GLU A 173 -3.79 21.03 2.83
C GLU A 173 -2.35 21.49 2.52
N LEU A 174 -1.34 20.78 3.04
CA LEU A 174 0.09 21.10 2.82
C LEU A 174 0.49 21.00 1.33
N PHE A 175 -0.05 20.03 0.59
CA PHE A 175 0.18 19.88 -0.85
C PHE A 175 -0.23 21.12 -1.67
N LYS A 176 -1.15 21.95 -1.17
CA LYS A 176 -1.57 23.21 -1.82
C LYS A 176 -0.46 24.28 -1.80
N THR A 177 0.60 24.10 -1.00
CA THR A 177 1.77 24.97 -0.99
C THR A 177 2.92 24.47 -1.87
N GLY A 178 2.83 23.24 -2.42
CA GLY A 178 3.83 22.66 -3.31
C GLY A 178 3.77 23.20 -4.74
N SER A 179 4.83 22.96 -5.51
CA SER A 179 4.95 23.37 -6.92
C SER A 179 4.54 22.29 -7.93
N LYS A 180 4.32 21.06 -7.47
CA LYS A 180 3.86 19.92 -8.28
C LYS A 180 2.56 19.29 -7.72
N GLN A 181 1.93 18.42 -8.50
CA GLN A 181 0.86 17.56 -8.00
C GLN A 181 1.45 16.46 -7.11
N TYR A 182 0.79 16.23 -5.98
CA TYR A 182 1.09 15.15 -5.03
C TYR A 182 -0.05 14.16 -4.94
N TYR A 183 0.29 12.91 -4.67
CA TYR A 183 -0.64 11.77 -4.64
C TYR A 183 -0.76 11.17 -3.24
N ILE A 184 -1.92 10.59 -2.96
CA ILE A 184 -2.15 9.73 -1.78
C ILE A 184 -2.62 8.37 -2.27
N SER A 185 -2.05 7.30 -1.73
CA SER A 185 -2.53 5.94 -1.98
C SER A 185 -2.65 5.13 -0.70
N ALA A 186 -3.42 4.04 -0.74
CA ALA A 186 -3.48 3.07 0.34
C ALA A 186 -3.48 1.64 -0.22
N ALA A 187 -2.97 0.69 0.56
CA ALA A 187 -2.78 -0.70 0.14
C ALA A 187 -3.65 -1.69 0.94
N PRO A 188 -4.99 -1.57 0.89
CA PRO A 188 -5.88 -2.46 1.66
C PRO A 188 -5.70 -3.93 1.22
N GLN A 189 -5.91 -4.86 2.13
CA GLN A 189 -6.11 -6.25 1.73
C GLN A 189 -7.49 -6.40 1.07
N CYS A 190 -7.69 -7.42 0.21
CA CYS A 190 -8.98 -7.58 -0.47
C CYS A 190 -10.24 -7.73 0.43
N PRO A 191 -10.19 -8.18 1.72
CA PRO A 191 -11.37 -8.20 2.58
C PRO A 191 -11.92 -6.79 2.81
N TYR A 192 -13.22 -6.59 2.54
CA TYR A 192 -13.85 -5.27 2.65
C TYR A 192 -14.88 -5.22 3.81
N PRO A 193 -14.88 -4.17 4.65
CA PRO A 193 -13.89 -3.10 4.71
C PRO A 193 -12.55 -3.58 5.28
N ASP A 194 -11.46 -3.01 4.80
CA ASP A 194 -10.12 -3.26 5.35
C ASP A 194 -10.03 -2.75 6.81
N ALA A 195 -9.39 -3.52 7.68
CA ALA A 195 -9.36 -3.26 9.13
C ALA A 195 -8.41 -2.11 9.54
N SER A 196 -7.46 -1.74 8.68
CA SER A 196 -6.46 -0.69 8.96
C SER A 196 -6.77 0.59 8.19
N VAL A 197 -6.93 0.49 6.86
CA VAL A 197 -7.11 1.64 5.95
C VAL A 197 -8.55 1.81 5.47
N GLY A 198 -9.49 0.93 5.83
CA GLY A 198 -10.92 1.10 5.52
C GLY A 198 -11.50 2.46 5.95
N PRO A 199 -11.23 2.95 7.18
CA PRO A 199 -11.64 4.28 7.62
C PRO A 199 -10.94 5.43 6.88
N LEU A 200 -9.68 5.24 6.47
CA LEU A 200 -8.96 6.20 5.61
C LEU A 200 -9.66 6.32 4.25
N LEU A 201 -9.86 5.18 3.59
CA LEU A 201 -10.47 5.07 2.26
C LEU A 201 -11.92 5.61 2.22
N SER A 202 -12.68 5.53 3.31
CA SER A 202 -14.05 6.04 3.38
C SER A 202 -14.17 7.52 3.78
N SER A 203 -13.09 8.15 4.25
CA SER A 203 -13.16 9.45 4.95
C SER A 203 -12.15 10.51 4.50
N ALA A 204 -11.16 10.15 3.68
CA ALA A 204 -10.16 11.08 3.14
C ALA A 204 -10.08 11.04 1.60
N ASP A 205 -9.47 12.07 1.02
CA ASP A 205 -9.18 12.14 -0.42
C ASP A 205 -7.94 11.28 -0.76
N VAL A 206 -8.17 10.15 -1.42
CA VAL A 206 -7.15 9.17 -1.85
C VAL A 206 -7.18 9.06 -3.38
N ASP A 207 -6.02 9.08 -4.05
CA ASP A 207 -5.91 8.92 -5.51
C ASP A 207 -5.94 7.45 -5.96
N PHE A 208 -5.21 6.56 -5.25
CA PHE A 208 -5.01 5.17 -5.66
C PHE A 208 -5.30 4.17 -4.52
N ALA A 209 -5.92 3.04 -4.85
CA ALA A 209 -6.08 1.89 -3.94
C ALA A 209 -5.37 0.66 -4.52
N PHE A 210 -4.24 0.28 -3.92
CA PHE A 210 -3.43 -0.88 -4.30
C PHE A 210 -3.93 -2.14 -3.57
N ILE A 211 -5.10 -2.63 -3.97
CA ILE A 211 -5.82 -3.67 -3.23
C ILE A 211 -5.09 -5.02 -3.35
N GLN A 212 -4.62 -5.58 -2.24
CA GLN A 212 -3.87 -6.83 -2.19
C GLN A 212 -4.81 -8.04 -2.39
N PHE A 213 -4.94 -8.51 -3.64
CA PHE A 213 -5.76 -9.67 -4.02
C PHE A 213 -4.99 -11.00 -3.87
N TYR A 214 -4.26 -11.14 -2.76
CA TYR A 214 -3.43 -12.29 -2.42
C TYR A 214 -3.41 -12.54 -0.91
N ASN A 215 -2.82 -13.66 -0.47
CA ASN A 215 -2.82 -14.15 0.94
C ASN A 215 -4.22 -14.35 1.60
N ASN A 216 -5.32 -14.06 0.90
CA ASN A 216 -6.67 -13.93 1.44
C ASN A 216 -7.70 -14.79 0.68
N TYR A 217 -8.88 -14.99 1.27
CA TYR A 217 -9.99 -15.76 0.66
C TYR A 217 -10.53 -15.12 -0.64
N CYS A 218 -10.34 -13.82 -0.82
CA CYS A 218 -10.82 -13.02 -1.93
C CYS A 218 -9.78 -12.82 -3.05
N ASN A 219 -8.72 -13.64 -3.10
CA ASN A 219 -7.78 -13.64 -4.22
C ASN A 219 -8.47 -14.01 -5.55
N VAL A 220 -7.81 -13.69 -6.68
CA VAL A 220 -8.36 -13.83 -8.04
C VAL A 220 -8.88 -15.25 -8.34
N ASP A 221 -8.12 -16.28 -7.98
CA ASP A 221 -8.47 -17.69 -8.24
C ASP A 221 -9.48 -18.25 -7.19
N SER A 222 -10.19 -17.38 -6.49
CA SER A 222 -11.04 -17.70 -5.35
C SER A 222 -12.28 -16.79 -5.29
N GLN A 223 -12.66 -16.24 -4.13
CA GLN A 223 -13.82 -15.36 -3.99
C GLN A 223 -13.50 -13.91 -4.39
N PHE A 224 -13.00 -13.70 -5.61
CA PHE A 224 -12.56 -12.40 -6.13
C PHE A 224 -13.65 -11.34 -6.01
N ASN A 225 -13.46 -10.37 -5.12
CA ASN A 225 -14.51 -9.44 -4.67
C ASN A 225 -14.40 -8.03 -5.28
N TRP A 226 -13.81 -7.90 -6.47
CA TRP A 226 -13.58 -6.63 -7.18
C TRP A 226 -14.83 -5.73 -7.27
N ASP A 227 -16.01 -6.30 -7.52
CA ASP A 227 -17.29 -5.58 -7.54
C ASP A 227 -17.61 -4.84 -6.22
N THR A 228 -17.09 -5.33 -5.09
CA THR A 228 -17.24 -4.66 -3.79
C THR A 228 -16.39 -3.40 -3.74
N TRP A 229 -15.16 -3.47 -4.25
CA TRP A 229 -14.23 -2.35 -4.37
C TRP A 229 -14.69 -1.31 -5.40
N VAL A 230 -15.25 -1.74 -6.53
CA VAL A 230 -15.94 -0.88 -7.51
C VAL A 230 -17.17 -0.21 -6.91
N THR A 231 -17.93 -0.91 -6.07
CA THR A 231 -19.07 -0.32 -5.34
C THR A 231 -18.60 0.73 -4.34
N TYR A 232 -17.52 0.47 -3.59
CA TYR A 232 -16.86 1.44 -2.73
C TYR A 232 -16.44 2.70 -3.50
N ALA A 233 -15.73 2.57 -4.61
CA ALA A 233 -15.26 3.70 -5.41
C ALA A 233 -16.42 4.59 -5.92
N LYS A 234 -17.52 3.96 -6.35
CA LYS A 234 -18.71 4.63 -6.88
C LYS A 234 -19.62 5.28 -5.83
N THR A 235 -19.58 4.85 -4.57
CA THR A 235 -20.62 5.20 -3.58
C THR A 235 -20.13 5.62 -2.20
N ILE A 236 -18.87 5.35 -1.85
CA ILE A 236 -18.29 5.61 -0.52
C ILE A 236 -17.04 6.49 -0.59
N SER A 237 -16.18 6.32 -1.60
CA SER A 237 -14.92 7.08 -1.69
C SER A 237 -15.18 8.60 -1.80
N PRO A 238 -14.54 9.43 -0.95
CA PRO A 238 -14.60 10.89 -1.09
C PRO A 238 -14.03 11.41 -2.42
N ASN A 239 -13.06 10.69 -2.99
CA ASN A 239 -12.57 10.96 -4.35
C ASN A 239 -13.33 10.08 -5.36
N SER A 240 -14.32 10.67 -6.05
CA SER A 240 -15.10 9.99 -7.11
C SER A 240 -14.30 9.66 -8.38
N ASN A 241 -12.98 9.86 -8.37
CA ASN A 241 -12.06 9.51 -9.47
C ASN A 241 -10.95 8.56 -9.00
N ILE A 242 -11.05 8.01 -7.77
CA ILE A 242 -10.07 7.08 -7.21
C ILE A 242 -9.81 5.91 -8.17
N LYS A 243 -8.53 5.54 -8.32
CA LYS A 243 -8.12 4.42 -9.16
C LYS A 243 -7.84 3.18 -8.33
N LEU A 244 -8.60 2.12 -8.61
CA LEU A 244 -8.42 0.79 -8.07
C LEU A 244 -7.38 0.05 -8.90
N PHE A 245 -6.41 -0.56 -8.24
CA PHE A 245 -5.40 -1.42 -8.86
C PHE A 245 -5.55 -2.86 -8.38
N LEU A 246 -5.35 -3.80 -9.29
CA LEU A 246 -5.27 -5.22 -8.98
C LEU A 246 -3.89 -5.52 -8.37
N GLY A 247 -3.79 -5.61 -7.05
CA GLY A 247 -2.54 -5.94 -6.35
C GLY A 247 -2.24 -7.43 -6.37
N LEU A 248 -1.07 -7.81 -6.89
CA LEU A 248 -0.63 -9.20 -7.08
C LEU A 248 0.80 -9.43 -6.59
N PRO A 249 1.18 -10.68 -6.25
CA PRO A 249 2.58 -11.05 -6.03
C PRO A 249 3.34 -11.06 -7.37
N GLY A 250 4.57 -10.54 -7.37
CA GLY A 250 5.45 -10.52 -8.54
C GLY A 250 6.06 -11.89 -8.90
N SER A 251 5.99 -12.87 -7.99
CA SER A 251 6.48 -14.23 -8.19
C SER A 251 5.77 -15.24 -7.28
N SER A 252 6.02 -16.53 -7.51
CA SER A 252 5.55 -17.63 -6.66
C SER A 252 6.14 -17.68 -5.25
N THR A 253 7.15 -16.86 -4.95
CA THR A 253 7.78 -16.76 -3.61
C THR A 253 7.55 -15.41 -2.94
N ALA A 254 6.95 -14.43 -3.63
CA ALA A 254 6.71 -13.10 -3.11
C ALA A 254 5.59 -13.02 -2.05
N ALA A 255 4.67 -14.00 -2.05
CA ALA A 255 3.56 -14.11 -1.12
C ALA A 255 3.29 -15.58 -0.75
N SER A 256 2.42 -15.84 0.24
CA SER A 256 2.06 -17.20 0.66
C SER A 256 1.03 -17.88 -0.25
N SER A 257 0.20 -17.10 -0.95
CA SER A 257 -0.76 -17.57 -1.96
C SER A 257 -1.20 -16.41 -2.87
N GLY A 258 -1.81 -16.70 -4.03
CA GLY A 258 -2.38 -15.69 -4.94
C GLY A 258 -1.44 -15.19 -6.05
N TYR A 259 -0.32 -15.87 -6.31
CA TYR A 259 0.49 -15.65 -7.51
C TYR A 259 -0.11 -16.38 -8.72
N ILE A 260 -0.29 -15.66 -9.83
CA ILE A 260 -1.00 -16.15 -11.02
C ILE A 260 0.00 -16.38 -12.15
N SER A 261 0.42 -17.64 -12.37
CA SER A 261 1.33 -17.99 -13.47
C SER A 261 0.63 -18.24 -14.81
N ASP A 262 -0.70 -18.41 -14.84
CA ASP A 262 -1.45 -18.49 -16.10
C ASP A 262 -1.80 -17.09 -16.60
N LEU A 263 -0.99 -16.62 -17.55
CA LEU A 263 -1.20 -15.35 -18.25
C LEU A 263 -2.55 -15.29 -19.00
N SER A 264 -3.18 -16.43 -19.31
CA SER A 264 -4.50 -16.49 -19.95
C SER A 264 -5.61 -16.11 -18.97
N SER A 265 -5.58 -16.66 -17.76
CA SER A 265 -6.51 -16.35 -16.67
C SER A 265 -6.29 -14.93 -16.14
N LEU A 266 -5.03 -14.51 -15.97
CA LEU A 266 -4.67 -13.14 -15.61
C LEU A 266 -5.18 -12.13 -16.66
N LYS A 267 -4.97 -12.41 -17.95
CA LYS A 267 -5.48 -11.57 -19.04
C LYS A 267 -7.00 -11.49 -19.04
N SER A 268 -7.70 -12.62 -18.86
CA SER A 268 -9.16 -12.65 -18.82
C SER A 268 -9.71 -11.79 -17.66
N THR A 269 -9.08 -11.89 -16.49
CA THR A 269 -9.41 -11.08 -15.31
C THR A 269 -9.19 -9.59 -15.58
N ILE A 270 -8.05 -9.21 -16.16
CA ILE A 270 -7.73 -7.81 -16.47
C ILE A 270 -8.66 -7.24 -17.55
N GLU A 271 -9.02 -8.01 -18.58
CA GLU A 271 -10.02 -7.61 -19.58
C GLU A 271 -11.39 -7.35 -18.92
N GLU A 272 -11.85 -8.21 -18.01
CA GLU A 272 -13.12 -8.06 -17.29
C GLU A 272 -13.14 -6.79 -16.42
N ILE A 273 -12.18 -6.62 -15.51
CA ILE A 273 -12.17 -5.49 -14.57
C ILE A 273 -11.86 -4.14 -15.24
N SER A 274 -11.17 -4.14 -16.39
CA SER A 274 -10.90 -2.92 -17.16
C SER A 274 -12.14 -2.27 -17.77
N SER A 275 -13.29 -2.95 -17.75
CA SER A 275 -14.56 -2.37 -18.16
C SER A 275 -15.04 -1.22 -17.28
N ASP A 276 -14.49 -1.06 -16.07
CA ASP A 276 -14.82 0.04 -15.15
C ASP A 276 -13.81 1.20 -15.20
N SER A 277 -14.33 2.44 -15.21
CA SER A 277 -13.52 3.66 -15.27
C SER A 277 -12.62 3.88 -14.05
N HIS A 278 -12.91 3.24 -12.91
CA HIS A 278 -12.07 3.29 -11.72
C HIS A 278 -10.87 2.34 -11.79
N PHE A 279 -10.78 1.42 -12.77
CA PHE A 279 -9.56 0.63 -12.96
C PHE A 279 -8.38 1.55 -13.32
N GLY A 280 -7.25 1.39 -12.63
CA GLY A 280 -5.98 2.10 -12.88
C GLY A 280 -4.88 1.23 -13.48
N GLY A 281 -4.96 -0.09 -13.27
CA GLY A 281 -3.98 -1.08 -13.72
C GLY A 281 -3.64 -2.09 -12.61
N VAL A 282 -2.38 -2.49 -12.53
CA VAL A 282 -1.90 -3.56 -11.63
C VAL A 282 -0.88 -3.03 -10.62
N ALA A 283 -0.88 -3.53 -9.39
CA ALA A 283 0.16 -3.27 -8.40
C ALA A 283 0.93 -4.57 -8.11
N LEU A 284 2.26 -4.50 -7.96
CA LEU A 284 3.11 -5.69 -7.80
C LEU A 284 4.00 -5.62 -6.56
N TRP A 285 3.90 -6.66 -5.73
CA TRP A 285 4.79 -6.91 -4.59
C TRP A 285 5.84 -7.98 -4.96
N ASP A 286 7.13 -7.69 -5.11
CA ASP A 286 7.79 -6.37 -5.24
C ASP A 286 8.58 -6.31 -6.57
N ALA A 287 9.29 -5.21 -6.83
CA ALA A 287 10.11 -5.05 -8.03
C ALA A 287 11.22 -6.11 -8.15
N SER A 288 11.89 -6.48 -7.06
CA SER A 288 12.95 -7.50 -7.07
C SER A 288 12.42 -8.90 -7.41
N GLN A 289 11.13 -9.16 -7.17
CA GLN A 289 10.43 -10.37 -7.61
C GLN A 289 9.95 -10.24 -9.07
N ALA A 290 9.21 -9.18 -9.38
CA ALA A 290 8.48 -9.04 -10.65
C ALA A 290 9.37 -8.82 -11.89
N PHE A 291 10.57 -8.26 -11.70
CA PHE A 291 11.58 -8.08 -12.76
C PHE A 291 12.55 -9.27 -12.92
N THR A 292 12.54 -10.25 -12.00
CA THR A 292 13.45 -11.42 -12.03
C THR A 292 12.71 -12.74 -12.27
N ASN A 293 11.41 -12.81 -11.95
CA ASN A 293 10.53 -13.90 -12.31
C ASN A 293 10.20 -13.87 -13.80
N GLU A 294 10.57 -14.91 -14.56
CA GLU A 294 10.30 -15.02 -16.00
C GLU A 294 9.15 -16.01 -16.29
N ILE A 295 8.26 -15.65 -17.22
CA ILE A 295 7.29 -16.55 -17.85
C ILE A 295 7.48 -16.48 -19.37
N ASP A 296 7.58 -17.65 -20.02
CA ASP A 296 7.83 -17.81 -21.46
C ASP A 296 9.06 -17.06 -22.03
N GLY A 297 10.01 -16.69 -21.16
CA GLY A 297 11.26 -16.02 -21.51
C GLY A 297 11.24 -14.49 -21.38
N GLU A 298 10.15 -13.92 -20.85
CA GLU A 298 10.02 -12.49 -20.55
C GLU A 298 9.68 -12.30 -19.06
N THR A 299 10.06 -11.16 -18.48
CA THR A 299 9.78 -10.87 -17.06
C THR A 299 8.28 -10.75 -16.78
N TYR A 300 7.85 -11.16 -15.58
CA TYR A 300 6.44 -11.14 -15.19
C TYR A 300 5.83 -9.74 -15.26
N ILE A 301 6.56 -8.69 -14.85
CA ILE A 301 6.09 -7.31 -15.03
C ILE A 301 5.90 -6.92 -16.50
N HIS A 302 6.79 -7.36 -17.40
CA HIS A 302 6.64 -7.09 -18.83
C HIS A 302 5.41 -7.81 -19.40
N GLN A 303 5.18 -9.08 -19.03
CA GLN A 303 3.97 -9.83 -19.39
C GLN A 303 2.68 -9.12 -18.90
N VAL A 304 2.67 -8.62 -17.67
CA VAL A 304 1.55 -7.81 -17.13
C VAL A 304 1.36 -6.52 -17.92
N LYS A 305 2.45 -5.82 -18.28
CA LYS A 305 2.39 -4.57 -19.04
C LYS A 305 1.84 -4.80 -20.45
N ASP A 306 2.23 -5.89 -21.12
CA ASP A 306 1.74 -6.23 -22.45
C ASP A 306 0.25 -6.64 -22.43
N ILE A 307 -0.21 -7.33 -21.38
CA ILE A 307 -1.64 -7.57 -21.14
C ILE A 307 -2.40 -6.23 -21.05
N LEU A 308 -1.94 -5.29 -20.21
CA LEU A 308 -2.56 -3.96 -20.06
C LEU A 308 -2.50 -3.12 -21.36
N GLN A 309 -1.40 -3.18 -22.11
CA GLN A 309 -1.29 -2.53 -23.42
C GLN A 309 -2.32 -3.08 -24.42
N SER A 310 -2.56 -4.40 -24.39
CA SER A 310 -3.43 -5.09 -25.35
C SER A 310 -4.92 -4.76 -25.25
N LEU A 311 -5.39 -4.13 -24.16
CA LEU A 311 -6.80 -3.81 -23.89
C LEU A 311 -7.50 -3.04 -25.03
N ASP A 312 -6.81 -2.12 -25.72
CA ASP A 312 -7.37 -1.35 -26.84
C ASP A 312 -7.83 -2.24 -28.00
N THR A 313 -7.17 -3.38 -28.18
CA THR A 313 -7.41 -4.26 -29.34
C THR A 313 -8.75 -4.99 -29.22
N VAL A 314 -9.18 -5.33 -28.00
CA VAL A 314 -10.37 -6.15 -27.72
C VAL A 314 -11.67 -5.42 -28.05
N SER A 315 -11.72 -4.11 -27.77
CA SER A 315 -12.86 -3.25 -28.14
C SER A 315 -13.11 -3.18 -29.65
N SER A 316 -12.10 -3.44 -30.48
CA SER A 316 -12.26 -3.42 -31.95
C SER A 316 -12.93 -4.68 -32.50
N THR A 317 -12.80 -5.82 -31.83
CA THR A 317 -13.10 -7.14 -32.41
C THR A 317 -14.56 -7.55 -32.33
N GLN A 318 -15.34 -7.03 -31.37
CA GLN A 318 -16.76 -7.40 -31.20
C GLN A 318 -17.71 -6.77 -32.24
N SER A 319 -17.28 -5.74 -32.99
CA SER A 319 -18.14 -4.98 -33.91
C SER A 319 -18.29 -5.57 -35.33
N SER A 320 -17.87 -6.82 -35.57
CA SER A 320 -17.83 -7.41 -36.93
C SER A 320 -18.64 -8.71 -37.09
N SER A 321 -19.91 -8.69 -36.69
CA SER A 321 -20.88 -9.80 -36.89
C SER A 321 -21.84 -9.54 -38.06
N THR A 322 -21.30 -9.67 -39.28
CA THR A 322 -21.99 -9.97 -40.56
C THR A 322 -23.51 -9.71 -40.68
N LEU A 323 -23.90 -8.55 -41.22
CA LEU A 323 -25.17 -8.39 -41.96
C LEU A 323 -24.92 -8.39 -43.47
N GLN A 324 -24.90 -9.58 -44.07
CA GLN A 324 -24.66 -9.78 -45.51
C GLN A 324 -25.93 -9.51 -46.34
N VAL A 325 -26.26 -8.23 -46.57
CA VAL A 325 -27.37 -7.84 -47.46
C VAL A 325 -26.89 -7.75 -48.91
N SER A 326 -27.37 -8.67 -49.74
CA SER A 326 -27.10 -8.66 -51.19
C SER A 326 -28.05 -7.70 -51.92
N SER A 327 -27.53 -6.61 -52.49
CA SER A 327 -28.28 -5.76 -53.42
C SER A 327 -27.42 -5.36 -54.63
N THR A 328 -27.89 -5.68 -55.83
CA THR A 328 -27.20 -5.44 -57.11
C THR A 328 -27.08 -3.96 -57.45
N SER A 329 -25.96 -3.57 -58.06
CA SER A 329 -25.73 -2.23 -58.60
C SER A 329 -26.52 -1.97 -59.90
N LEU A 330 -27.03 -0.74 -60.04
CA LEU A 330 -27.31 -0.07 -61.33
C LEU A 330 -27.25 1.46 -61.11
N LEU A 331 -27.20 2.24 -62.19
CA LEU A 331 -26.69 3.63 -62.21
C LEU A 331 -27.77 4.67 -62.62
N LYS A 332 -27.43 5.96 -62.42
CA LYS A 332 -28.08 7.19 -62.97
C LYS A 332 -29.37 7.66 -62.30
N ASP A 333 -29.76 8.94 -62.29
CA ASP A 333 -29.15 10.25 -62.72
C ASP A 333 -29.58 11.32 -61.67
N VAL A 334 -28.83 12.38 -61.33
CA VAL A 334 -28.78 13.72 -62.00
C VAL A 334 -30.20 14.25 -62.32
N THR A 335 -30.74 15.36 -61.76
CA THR A 335 -30.19 16.73 -61.62
C THR A 335 -30.96 17.63 -60.61
N SER A 336 -30.31 18.72 -60.19
CA SER A 336 -30.80 20.00 -59.60
C SER A 336 -32.28 20.42 -59.76
N PHE A 337 -32.83 21.09 -58.73
CA PHE A 337 -33.45 22.45 -58.66
C PHE A 337 -34.29 22.53 -57.34
N SER A 338 -34.42 23.57 -56.51
CA SER A 338 -33.80 24.88 -56.19
C SER A 338 -34.95 25.79 -55.68
N GLN A 339 -34.75 26.53 -54.58
CA GLN A 339 -35.65 27.60 -54.05
C GLN A 339 -37.04 27.13 -53.50
N ILE A 340 -37.72 27.83 -52.57
CA ILE A 340 -37.54 29.18 -51.98
C ILE A 340 -38.00 29.24 -50.49
N SER A 341 -37.81 30.41 -49.85
CA SER A 341 -38.29 30.93 -48.52
C SER A 341 -39.51 30.26 -47.84
N THR A 342 -39.69 30.29 -46.50
CA THR A 342 -39.80 31.51 -45.65
C THR A 342 -39.45 31.38 -44.16
N THR A 343 -39.13 32.55 -43.58
CA THR A 343 -38.98 32.91 -42.15
C THR A 343 -40.19 32.60 -41.26
N SER A 344 -39.93 32.26 -39.98
CA SER A 344 -40.39 33.08 -38.84
C SER A 344 -39.61 32.75 -37.56
N THR A 345 -39.37 33.77 -36.73
CA THR A 345 -38.91 33.64 -35.34
C THR A 345 -40.11 33.67 -34.38
N ILE A 346 -39.92 33.19 -33.14
CA ILE A 346 -40.11 33.91 -31.86
C ILE A 346 -39.93 32.93 -30.69
N ALA A 347 -39.45 33.44 -29.56
CA ALA A 347 -39.36 32.71 -28.29
C ALA A 347 -40.12 33.47 -27.18
N THR A 348 -40.64 32.73 -26.20
CA THR A 348 -41.17 33.25 -24.92
C THR A 348 -40.83 32.23 -23.83
N THR A 349 -39.90 32.50 -22.91
CA THR A 349 -40.12 33.21 -21.62
C THR A 349 -41.33 32.76 -20.81
N SER A 350 -41.07 32.38 -19.55
CA SER A 350 -42.01 32.42 -18.43
C SER A 350 -41.24 32.50 -17.11
N THR A 351 -41.56 33.51 -16.31
CA THR A 351 -41.21 33.68 -14.90
C THR A 351 -42.47 34.17 -14.17
N ILE A 352 -42.60 33.97 -12.85
CA ILE A 352 -43.18 34.94 -11.89
C ILE A 352 -43.25 34.39 -10.45
N ALA A 353 -42.79 35.24 -9.51
CA ALA A 353 -43.14 35.43 -8.09
C ALA A 353 -43.26 34.28 -7.07
N THR A 354 -42.60 34.52 -5.93
CA THR A 354 -42.98 34.10 -4.57
C THR A 354 -43.86 35.17 -3.88
N PRO A 355 -44.55 34.83 -2.77
CA PRO A 355 -45.15 35.79 -1.83
C PRO A 355 -44.30 35.95 -0.53
N THR A 356 -44.50 37.05 0.20
CA THR A 356 -43.81 37.36 1.48
C THR A 356 -44.72 38.05 2.51
N LEU A 357 -44.50 37.79 3.81
CA LEU A 357 -44.97 38.57 4.98
C LEU A 357 -44.44 37.92 6.28
N ASP A 358 -44.29 38.58 7.43
CA ASP A 358 -43.49 39.78 7.80
C ASP A 358 -43.26 39.75 9.34
N ALA A 359 -42.30 40.53 9.87
CA ALA A 359 -42.15 41.06 11.25
C ALA A 359 -40.69 41.05 11.82
N THR A 360 -40.04 42.22 11.75
CA THR A 360 -39.21 42.92 12.79
C THR A 360 -38.46 42.15 13.91
N VAL A 361 -37.26 42.57 14.36
CA VAL A 361 -36.94 43.89 14.99
C VAL A 361 -35.52 44.43 14.64
N THR A 362 -35.39 45.77 14.71
CA THR A 362 -34.22 46.69 14.57
C THR A 362 -33.00 46.36 15.46
N THR A 363 -31.74 46.81 15.24
CA THR A 363 -31.20 48.18 14.97
C THR A 363 -29.91 48.19 14.12
N SER A 364 -29.77 49.02 13.07
CA SER A 364 -29.06 50.35 13.03
C SER A 364 -27.52 50.30 13.26
N ALA A 365 -26.62 50.95 12.49
CA ALA A 365 -26.70 51.96 11.40
C ALA A 365 -25.43 51.89 10.48
N ASN A 366 -25.52 52.06 9.14
CA ASN A 366 -25.16 53.25 8.32
C ASN A 366 -23.82 53.98 8.64
N ILE A 367 -23.00 54.52 7.73
CA ILE A 367 -23.00 54.76 6.25
C ILE A 367 -21.50 55.02 5.85
N GLY A 368 -20.96 54.88 4.62
CA GLY A 368 -21.45 54.46 3.28
C GLY A 368 -20.51 55.01 2.16
N GLN A 369 -20.55 54.45 0.94
CA GLN A 369 -20.24 55.01 -0.42
C GLN A 369 -18.97 55.92 -0.67
N ILE A 370 -18.34 56.00 -1.86
CA ILE A 370 -18.83 55.96 -3.25
C ILE A 370 -17.75 55.50 -4.28
N ASN A 371 -18.22 54.85 -5.36
CA ASN A 371 -17.75 54.70 -6.76
C ASN A 371 -16.38 55.22 -7.29
N GLU A 372 -15.59 54.27 -7.86
CA GLU A 372 -15.37 54.08 -9.33
C GLU A 372 -14.55 55.09 -10.17
N LYS A 373 -13.40 54.64 -10.76
CA LYS A 373 -13.15 54.62 -12.24
C LYS A 373 -11.76 54.14 -12.76
N ASP A 374 -11.82 53.33 -13.83
CA ASP A 374 -11.01 53.30 -15.08
C ASP A 374 -9.46 53.14 -15.17
N VAL A 375 -9.08 52.21 -16.08
CA VAL A 375 -7.99 52.26 -17.11
C VAL A 375 -6.55 51.76 -16.84
N GLN A 376 -6.26 50.61 -17.50
CA GLN A 376 -5.05 50.12 -18.22
C GLN A 376 -3.62 49.97 -17.63
N ASP A 377 -3.07 48.79 -17.94
CA ASP A 377 -1.70 48.45 -18.39
C ASP A 377 -0.60 49.54 -18.44
N ASP A 378 0.56 49.22 -17.86
CA ASP A 378 1.80 49.02 -18.66
C ASP A 378 2.76 48.01 -17.97
N LYS A 379 3.82 47.60 -18.67
CA LYS A 379 4.80 46.59 -18.25
C LYS A 379 6.09 47.18 -17.65
N SER A 380 6.79 46.31 -16.93
CA SER A 380 8.25 46.07 -17.05
C SER A 380 9.17 46.45 -15.87
N SER A 381 9.83 45.40 -15.38
CA SER A 381 11.26 45.32 -15.03
C SER A 381 11.87 46.03 -13.80
N ARG A 382 12.39 45.16 -12.92
CA ARG A 382 13.74 45.18 -12.29
C ARG A 382 14.03 46.07 -11.05
N LEU A 383 14.11 45.35 -9.93
CA LEU A 383 15.29 45.22 -9.03
C LEU A 383 15.66 46.33 -8.03
N ALA A 384 16.03 45.85 -6.84
CA ALA A 384 17.07 46.36 -5.93
C ALA A 384 16.80 47.62 -5.06
N SER A 385 16.05 47.39 -3.97
CA SER A 385 16.54 47.47 -2.56
C SER A 385 17.00 48.82 -1.95
N ILE A 386 17.21 48.77 -0.62
CA ILE A 386 17.96 49.67 0.27
C ILE A 386 17.24 50.90 0.89
N PHE A 387 16.88 50.71 2.17
CA PHE A 387 16.97 51.63 3.35
C PHE A 387 16.03 52.85 3.56
N SER A 388 15.16 52.67 4.57
CA SER A 388 15.28 53.32 5.92
C SER A 388 14.65 54.70 6.23
N SER A 389 14.24 54.84 7.50
CA SER A 389 14.05 56.07 8.31
C SER A 389 12.84 56.95 7.95
N MET A 390 11.96 57.36 8.89
CA MET A 390 12.29 58.00 10.16
C MET A 390 11.35 57.68 11.34
N GLU A 391 11.95 57.61 12.53
CA GLU A 391 11.36 57.76 13.87
C GLU A 391 10.98 59.24 14.16
N PRO A 392 10.21 59.59 15.21
CA PRO A 392 10.79 59.77 16.55
C PRO A 392 9.77 59.49 17.72
N LEU A 393 10.00 59.72 19.03
CA LEU A 393 11.04 60.47 19.77
C LEU A 393 11.20 59.96 21.23
N ILE A 394 12.43 59.58 21.64
CA ILE A 394 13.14 59.83 22.93
C ILE A 394 12.28 59.93 24.22
N THR A 395 12.51 59.16 25.31
CA THR A 395 13.54 59.24 26.39
C THR A 395 13.30 58.06 27.38
N THR A 396 14.15 57.55 28.31
CA THR A 396 15.44 57.96 28.94
C THR A 396 16.22 56.72 29.47
N GLU A 397 17.49 56.92 29.84
CA GLU A 397 18.44 56.00 30.52
C GLU A 397 18.67 56.44 32.01
N PRO A 398 19.60 55.85 32.81
CA PRO A 398 20.13 54.47 32.87
C PRO A 398 20.22 53.89 34.33
N ASP A 399 20.59 52.62 34.50
CA ASP A 399 21.89 52.20 35.08
C ASP A 399 22.01 50.65 35.17
N ALA A 400 23.25 50.12 35.22
CA ALA A 400 23.52 48.69 35.05
C ALA A 400 24.37 48.04 36.17
N VAL A 401 24.07 46.78 36.51
CA VAL A 401 24.93 45.89 37.33
C VAL A 401 24.85 44.45 36.79
N ILE A 402 25.99 43.77 36.72
CA ILE A 402 26.12 42.34 36.38
C ILE A 402 26.27 41.52 37.66
N ILE A 403 25.45 40.49 37.87
CA ILE A 403 25.71 39.40 38.83
C ILE A 403 25.29 38.05 38.23
N THR A 404 26.17 37.05 38.36
CA THR A 404 25.94 35.63 38.01
C THR A 404 25.27 34.89 39.16
N SER A 405 24.37 33.94 38.87
CA SER A 405 23.84 33.01 39.88
C SER A 405 23.67 31.59 39.34
N THR A 406 24.54 30.68 39.78
CA THR A 406 24.26 29.24 39.82
C THR A 406 23.50 28.91 41.10
N GLU A 407 22.45 28.09 41.03
CA GLU A 407 21.89 27.43 42.23
C GLU A 407 21.80 25.92 42.05
N THR A 408 21.86 25.21 43.17
CA THR A 408 22.07 23.77 43.26
C THR A 408 20.90 23.13 44.01
N SER A 409 20.21 22.18 43.38
CA SER A 409 19.11 21.46 44.02
C SER A 409 19.61 20.56 45.16
N THR A 410 19.13 20.79 46.39
CA THR A 410 19.46 19.99 47.58
C THR A 410 18.33 19.02 47.94
N ILE A 411 18.71 17.85 48.45
CA ILE A 411 17.78 16.79 48.88
C ILE A 411 17.21 17.12 50.26
N ILE A 412 15.90 16.97 50.44
CA ILE A 412 15.26 16.86 51.76
C ILE A 412 14.35 15.62 51.77
N ASP A 413 14.55 14.78 52.78
CA ASP A 413 13.86 13.52 53.04
C ASP A 413 12.71 13.73 54.04
N THR A 414 11.57 13.02 53.89
CA THR A 414 10.48 13.01 54.88
C THR A 414 9.72 11.67 54.90
N PRO A 415 9.27 11.18 56.08
CA PRO A 415 8.99 9.76 56.27
C PRO A 415 7.54 9.30 56.04
N ILE A 416 7.40 8.02 55.69
CA ILE A 416 6.13 7.30 55.56
C ILE A 416 5.50 7.02 56.93
N THR A 417 4.18 7.15 57.04
CA THR A 417 3.39 6.74 58.22
C THR A 417 2.59 5.47 57.94
N THR A 418 2.85 4.40 58.69
CA THR A 418 2.07 3.15 58.66
C THR A 418 0.91 3.18 59.67
N GLN A 419 -0.19 2.50 59.35
CA GLN A 419 -1.22 2.12 60.31
C GLN A 419 -1.40 0.59 60.34
N THR A 420 -1.83 0.08 61.49
CA THR A 420 -1.80 -1.35 61.84
C THR A 420 -3.21 -1.91 61.97
N ALA A 421 -3.43 -3.12 61.47
CA ALA A 421 -4.54 -3.99 61.85
C ALA A 421 -3.99 -5.34 62.38
N VAL A 422 -4.66 -5.96 63.35
CA VAL A 422 -4.14 -7.09 64.13
C VAL A 422 -5.13 -8.25 64.16
N SER A 423 -4.64 -9.48 63.93
CA SER A 423 -5.15 -10.74 64.51
C SER A 423 -4.11 -11.86 64.34
N SER A 424 -4.21 -12.95 65.10
CA SER A 424 -3.10 -13.90 65.33
C SER A 424 -3.54 -15.35 65.56
N THR A 425 -2.58 -16.24 65.88
CA THR A 425 -2.70 -17.70 66.17
C THR A 425 -2.81 -18.60 64.91
N THR A 426 -2.25 -19.82 64.82
CA THR A 426 -1.32 -20.60 65.71
C THR A 426 -0.40 -21.52 64.88
N SER A 427 0.53 -22.26 65.50
CA SER A 427 1.69 -22.89 64.81
C SER A 427 1.80 -24.43 64.85
N THR A 428 1.96 -25.05 63.66
CA THR A 428 2.78 -26.27 63.34
C THR A 428 2.39 -27.63 64.00
N PRO A 429 2.97 -28.83 63.63
CA PRO A 429 4.03 -29.13 62.63
C PRO A 429 3.82 -30.36 61.66
N VAL A 430 4.42 -30.30 60.44
CA VAL A 430 5.34 -31.30 59.77
C VAL A 430 4.87 -32.79 59.56
N PRO A 431 5.33 -33.59 58.55
CA PRO A 431 6.19 -33.38 57.34
C PRO A 431 5.53 -33.80 55.99
N ILE A 432 6.25 -33.67 54.85
CA ILE A 432 6.66 -34.78 53.94
C ILE A 432 7.55 -34.27 52.76
N ALA A 433 8.29 -35.19 52.14
CA ALA A 433 9.45 -35.02 51.26
C ALA A 433 9.29 -34.19 49.96
N SER A 434 10.43 -33.69 49.45
CA SER A 434 10.60 -33.08 48.13
C SER A 434 11.57 -33.90 47.26
N THR A 435 11.19 -34.23 46.02
CA THR A 435 12.10 -34.82 45.01
C THR A 435 11.82 -34.28 43.60
N THR A 436 12.75 -33.46 43.11
CA THR A 436 13.22 -33.33 41.71
C THR A 436 12.26 -33.62 40.54
N SER A 437 12.05 -32.59 39.71
CA SER A 437 12.30 -32.65 38.26
C SER A 437 12.65 -31.25 37.75
N ALA A 438 13.35 -31.16 36.62
CA ALA A 438 14.04 -29.94 36.19
C ALA A 438 13.35 -29.24 35.00
N SER A 439 13.64 -27.94 34.85
CA SER A 439 13.41 -27.16 33.63
C SER A 439 14.74 -26.58 33.16
N ILE A 440 14.96 -26.51 31.84
CA ILE A 440 16.24 -26.10 31.24
C ILE A 440 16.11 -24.68 30.70
N THR A 441 16.84 -23.74 31.31
CA THR A 441 17.02 -22.38 30.80
C THR A 441 18.49 -22.19 30.41
N LYS A 442 18.76 -21.89 29.13
CA LYS A 442 20.11 -21.54 28.67
C LYS A 442 20.31 -20.03 28.70
N THR A 443 20.96 -19.55 29.76
CA THR A 443 21.51 -18.18 29.81
C THR A 443 23.00 -18.25 29.49
N PHE A 444 23.46 -17.49 28.49
CA PHE A 444 24.89 -17.27 28.31
C PHE A 444 25.37 -16.16 29.25
N VAL A 445 26.43 -16.43 30.01
CA VAL A 445 27.08 -15.47 30.89
C VAL A 445 28.51 -15.28 30.41
N THR A 446 28.92 -14.02 30.28
CA THR A 446 30.28 -13.63 29.92
C THR A 446 31.26 -13.85 31.08
N SER A 447 32.51 -14.19 30.76
CA SER A 447 33.60 -14.19 31.73
C SER A 447 34.87 -13.75 31.03
N SER A 448 35.53 -12.73 31.59
CA SER A 448 36.77 -12.15 31.09
C SER A 448 37.94 -12.51 32.01
N LEU A 449 39.14 -12.64 31.43
CA LEU A 449 40.40 -12.72 32.15
C LEU A 449 41.49 -11.92 31.42
N ILE A 450 42.53 -11.53 32.16
CA ILE A 450 43.30 -10.31 31.90
C ILE A 450 44.79 -10.61 31.66
N THR A 451 45.41 -9.91 30.71
CA THR A 451 46.84 -9.55 30.77
C THR A 451 47.12 -8.25 30.01
N ASN A 452 47.92 -7.35 30.61
CA ASN A 452 48.36 -6.07 30.02
C ASN A 452 49.81 -6.15 29.53
N LEU A 453 50.16 -5.33 28.51
CA LEU A 453 51.40 -4.54 28.30
C LEU A 453 51.22 -3.85 26.92
N GLU A 454 51.21 -2.51 26.78
CA GLU A 454 52.36 -1.59 26.69
C GLU A 454 53.32 -1.88 25.50
N SER A 455 53.84 -0.91 24.72
CA SER A 455 53.91 0.56 24.93
C SER A 455 54.19 1.43 23.66
N ILE A 456 53.25 2.35 23.33
CA ILE A 456 53.43 3.72 22.73
C ILE A 456 54.13 3.82 21.32
N PRO A 457 54.48 4.99 20.71
CA PRO A 457 53.87 5.39 19.41
C PRO A 457 54.85 5.84 18.29
N THR A 458 54.29 6.26 17.12
CA THR A 458 54.92 7.32 16.31
C THR A 458 53.91 8.19 15.54
N THR A 459 54.15 9.52 15.53
CA THR A 459 53.36 10.51 14.80
C THR A 459 53.90 10.74 13.38
N SER A 460 53.08 11.23 12.43
CA SER A 460 53.54 11.84 11.18
C SER A 460 52.56 12.91 10.67
N THR A 461 53.08 13.95 10.01
CA THR A 461 52.35 15.19 9.69
C THR A 461 52.13 15.42 8.19
N ILE A 462 51.15 16.27 7.87
CA ILE A 462 50.75 16.66 6.50
C ILE A 462 51.77 17.63 5.86
N ASN A 463 52.04 17.50 4.55
CA ASN A 463 52.23 18.67 3.65
C ASN A 463 52.12 18.33 2.14
N LYS A 464 51.81 19.36 1.32
CA LYS A 464 51.63 19.30 -0.15
C LYS A 464 52.94 19.53 -0.93
N VAL A 465 52.98 19.16 -2.23
CA VAL A 465 53.24 20.04 -3.40
C VAL A 465 53.24 19.27 -4.75
N ASN A 466 52.91 19.97 -5.85
CA ASN A 466 52.71 19.47 -7.22
C ASN A 466 53.98 18.97 -7.97
N THR A 467 53.79 18.18 -9.04
CA THR A 467 54.50 18.40 -10.35
C THR A 467 53.73 17.78 -11.55
N HIS A 468 54.24 17.93 -12.78
CA HIS A 468 53.48 17.85 -14.05
C HIS A 468 53.51 16.51 -14.83
N HIS A 469 52.45 16.30 -15.63
CA HIS A 469 52.34 15.62 -16.94
C HIS A 469 53.26 14.42 -17.31
N SER A 470 52.65 13.32 -17.79
CA SER A 470 52.65 12.94 -19.23
C SER A 470 51.86 11.64 -19.51
N HIS A 471 51.39 11.44 -20.75
CA HIS A 471 50.69 10.21 -21.18
C HIS A 471 51.64 9.02 -21.37
N VAL A 472 51.19 7.82 -20.98
CA VAL A 472 51.59 6.54 -21.60
C VAL A 472 50.36 5.63 -21.68
N ASN A 473 49.99 5.19 -22.89
CA ASN A 473 49.06 4.07 -23.07
C ASN A 473 49.82 2.76 -22.89
N VAL A 474 49.29 1.84 -22.10
CA VAL A 474 49.74 0.44 -22.07
C VAL A 474 48.53 -0.46 -22.34
N ILE A 475 48.65 -1.29 -23.37
CA ILE A 475 47.65 -2.31 -23.71
C ILE A 475 47.89 -3.52 -22.81
N ALA A 476 46.88 -3.98 -22.09
CA ALA A 476 46.91 -5.21 -21.31
C ALA A 476 45.92 -6.22 -21.90
N THR A 477 46.43 -7.21 -22.63
CA THR A 477 45.65 -8.40 -23.03
C THR A 477 45.36 -9.25 -21.81
N SER A 478 44.08 -9.54 -21.57
CA SER A 478 43.68 -10.62 -20.66
C SER A 478 44.07 -11.98 -21.24
N VAL A 479 44.51 -12.89 -20.37
CA VAL A 479 44.75 -14.31 -20.67
C VAL A 479 43.95 -15.11 -19.65
N GLU A 480 43.19 -16.08 -20.11
CA GLU A 480 42.40 -16.96 -19.24
C GLU A 480 43.31 -17.82 -18.35
N VAL A 481 42.92 -17.96 -17.08
CA VAL A 481 43.55 -18.91 -16.15
C VAL A 481 42.45 -19.78 -15.54
N THR A 482 42.24 -20.96 -16.11
CA THR A 482 41.29 -21.95 -15.60
C THR A 482 41.78 -22.50 -14.25
N SER A 483 40.94 -22.44 -13.22
CA SER A 483 41.24 -23.00 -11.89
C SER A 483 40.33 -24.19 -11.59
N LEU A 484 40.94 -25.37 -11.39
CA LEU A 484 40.24 -26.62 -11.08
C LEU A 484 40.31 -26.90 -9.57
N TYR A 485 39.15 -26.98 -8.91
CA TYR A 485 39.00 -27.64 -7.61
C TYR A 485 37.85 -28.64 -7.67
N GLY A 486 38.17 -29.93 -7.50
CA GLY A 486 37.20 -31.02 -7.53
C GLY A 486 36.69 -31.38 -6.14
N THR A 487 35.41 -31.72 -6.04
CA THR A 487 34.76 -32.18 -4.80
C THR A 487 34.79 -33.70 -4.68
N THR A 488 35.29 -34.21 -3.55
CA THR A 488 35.32 -35.65 -3.25
C THR A 488 34.06 -36.10 -2.51
N THR A 489 33.24 -36.93 -3.16
CA THR A 489 32.12 -37.65 -2.51
C THR A 489 32.61 -38.89 -1.77
N LEU A 490 32.08 -39.13 -0.56
CA LEU A 490 32.16 -40.42 0.14
C LEU A 490 30.79 -40.78 0.73
N ALA A 491 30.42 -42.05 0.63
CA ALA A 491 29.15 -42.60 1.11
C ALA A 491 29.37 -43.94 1.85
N PRO A 492 28.54 -44.29 2.86
CA PRO A 492 28.55 -45.63 3.47
C PRO A 492 27.19 -46.37 3.44
N GLN A 493 27.24 -47.71 3.50
CA GLN A 493 26.13 -48.67 3.71
C GLN A 493 26.70 -49.96 4.37
N VAL A 494 25.95 -50.91 4.95
CA VAL A 494 24.49 -51.09 5.19
C VAL A 494 24.30 -51.25 6.74
N GLN A 495 23.35 -51.90 7.44
CA GLN A 495 22.15 -52.75 7.25
C GLN A 495 21.37 -52.69 8.61
N GLY A 496 20.07 -53.02 8.78
CA GLY A 496 18.95 -53.35 7.91
C GLY A 496 17.87 -54.14 8.68
N GLU A 497 16.62 -53.64 8.69
CA GLU A 497 15.37 -54.23 9.25
C GLU A 497 15.28 -54.55 10.77
N PRO A 498 14.05 -54.70 11.36
CA PRO A 498 12.70 -54.50 10.79
C PRO A 498 11.74 -53.57 11.60
N THR A 499 10.62 -53.19 10.96
CA THR A 499 9.29 -52.83 11.53
C THR A 499 9.18 -51.85 12.71
N ASN A 500 8.65 -50.64 12.45
CA ASN A 500 7.23 -50.34 12.72
C ASN A 500 6.87 -48.93 12.19
N THR A 501 5.90 -48.85 11.27
CA THR A 501 5.43 -47.59 10.69
C THR A 501 4.15 -47.11 11.41
N ILE A 502 4.11 -45.84 11.80
CA ILE A 502 2.88 -45.13 12.15
C ILE A 502 2.88 -43.83 11.35
N GLU A 503 2.09 -43.79 10.28
CA GLU A 503 1.77 -42.55 9.56
C GLU A 503 0.55 -41.91 10.22
N THR A 504 0.68 -40.65 10.64
CA THR A 504 -0.44 -39.87 11.18
C THR A 504 -1.13 -39.13 10.04
N THR A 505 -2.10 -39.76 9.39
CA THR A 505 -2.85 -39.18 8.28
C THR A 505 -3.71 -38.01 8.75
N ARG A 506 -3.47 -36.80 8.20
CA ARG A 506 -4.29 -35.60 8.48
C ARG A 506 -5.65 -35.76 7.78
N SER A 507 -6.72 -35.89 8.56
CA SER A 507 -8.06 -36.17 8.02
C SER A 507 -8.72 -34.90 7.45
N THR A 508 -8.91 -34.85 6.13
CA THR A 508 -9.93 -34.01 5.48
C THR A 508 -11.22 -34.81 5.34
N THR A 509 -12.34 -34.28 5.82
CA THR A 509 -13.63 -34.98 5.77
C THR A 509 -14.31 -34.76 4.42
N ILE A 510 -13.81 -35.44 3.39
CA ILE A 510 -14.44 -35.46 2.06
C ILE A 510 -15.28 -36.73 1.94
N LEU A 511 -16.61 -36.57 1.92
CA LEU A 511 -17.55 -37.62 1.52
C LEU A 511 -17.93 -37.41 0.06
N SER A 512 -17.64 -38.39 -0.81
CA SER A 512 -17.93 -38.34 -2.24
C SER A 512 -18.47 -39.69 -2.73
N PRO A 513 -19.61 -39.72 -3.45
CA PRO A 513 -20.14 -40.92 -4.07
C PRO A 513 -19.69 -41.09 -5.53
N GLU A 514 -19.52 -42.35 -5.96
CA GLU A 514 -19.13 -42.75 -7.32
C GLU A 514 -20.26 -42.46 -8.35
N PRO A 515 -19.96 -42.03 -9.60
CA PRO A 515 -20.97 -41.47 -10.49
C PRO A 515 -21.88 -42.53 -11.13
N THR A 516 -23.18 -42.22 -11.19
CA THR A 516 -24.15 -42.91 -12.05
C THR A 516 -24.81 -41.91 -12.99
N THR A 517 -24.85 -42.20 -14.29
CA THR A 517 -25.27 -41.27 -15.34
C THR A 517 -26.77 -41.32 -15.62
N THR A 518 -27.51 -40.23 -15.34
CA THR A 518 -28.71 -39.86 -16.13
C THR A 518 -29.02 -38.37 -16.00
N SER A 519 -29.46 -37.74 -17.08
CA SER A 519 -29.84 -36.32 -17.12
C SER A 519 -31.29 -36.10 -16.71
N ALA A 520 -31.55 -35.20 -15.75
CA ALA A 520 -32.88 -34.67 -15.45
C ALA A 520 -32.77 -33.24 -14.88
N VAL A 521 -33.78 -32.40 -15.14
CA VAL A 521 -33.92 -31.08 -14.52
C VAL A 521 -34.75 -31.23 -13.24
N SER A 522 -34.30 -30.65 -12.13
CA SER A 522 -34.99 -30.67 -10.83
C SER A 522 -34.83 -29.33 -10.09
N ASN A 523 -35.65 -29.13 -9.06
CA ASN A 523 -35.78 -27.84 -8.36
C ASN A 523 -34.65 -27.63 -7.33
N VAL A 524 -34.53 -26.40 -6.84
CA VAL A 524 -33.44 -25.90 -5.97
C VAL A 524 -33.35 -26.57 -4.59
N ASP A 525 -34.43 -27.19 -4.09
CA ASP A 525 -34.52 -27.68 -2.70
C ASP A 525 -33.74 -28.98 -2.36
N ASP A 526 -33.28 -29.77 -3.34
CA ASP A 526 -32.84 -31.16 -3.12
C ASP A 526 -31.35 -31.43 -3.46
N THR A 527 -30.45 -30.44 -3.38
CA THR A 527 -29.00 -30.76 -3.39
C THR A 527 -28.59 -31.40 -2.06
N PRO A 528 -27.68 -32.40 -2.05
CA PRO A 528 -27.13 -32.94 -0.80
C PRO A 528 -26.50 -31.87 0.10
N ALA A 529 -25.89 -30.84 -0.48
CA ALA A 529 -25.34 -29.71 0.25
C ALA A 529 -26.44 -28.84 0.88
N HIS A 530 -27.52 -28.56 0.17
CA HIS A 530 -28.66 -27.77 0.66
C HIS A 530 -29.31 -28.43 1.90
N ALA A 531 -29.44 -29.76 1.88
CA ALA A 531 -29.91 -30.54 3.04
C ALA A 531 -28.95 -30.47 4.24
N ILE A 532 -27.63 -30.48 4.00
CA ILE A 532 -26.61 -30.32 5.07
C ILE A 532 -26.61 -28.88 5.61
N ALA A 533 -26.78 -27.85 4.77
CA ALA A 533 -26.89 -26.46 5.20
C ALA A 533 -28.12 -26.24 6.10
N LYS A 534 -29.29 -26.78 5.71
CA LYS A 534 -30.50 -26.80 6.54
C LYS A 534 -30.29 -27.52 7.88
N GLN A 535 -29.59 -28.66 7.91
CA GLN A 535 -29.26 -29.35 9.17
C GLN A 535 -28.30 -28.53 10.05
N LEU A 536 -27.25 -27.92 9.50
CA LEU A 536 -26.33 -27.08 10.26
C LEU A 536 -27.06 -25.85 10.86
N ASN A 537 -27.97 -25.22 10.12
CA ASN A 537 -28.78 -24.14 10.67
C ASN A 537 -29.75 -24.61 11.77
N ALA A 538 -30.29 -25.83 11.67
CA ALA A 538 -31.07 -26.42 12.76
C ALA A 538 -30.20 -26.66 14.01
N ASP A 539 -28.97 -27.12 13.86
CA ASP A 539 -28.00 -27.26 14.97
C ASP A 539 -27.68 -25.89 15.60
N TYR A 540 -27.36 -24.87 14.77
CA TYR A 540 -27.10 -23.51 15.23
C TYR A 540 -28.30 -22.91 15.97
N MET A 541 -29.54 -23.11 15.49
CA MET A 541 -30.76 -22.68 16.19
C MET A 541 -30.97 -23.38 17.54
N ASN A 542 -30.54 -24.64 17.66
CA ASN A 542 -30.52 -25.38 18.93
C ASN A 542 -29.33 -25.01 19.84
N GLY A 543 -28.45 -24.09 19.39
CA GLY A 543 -27.28 -23.64 20.15
C GLY A 543 -26.09 -24.60 20.14
N THR A 544 -26.05 -25.56 19.20
CA THR A 544 -24.90 -26.46 19.02
C THR A 544 -24.04 -26.02 17.84
N LEU A 545 -22.72 -25.97 18.05
CA LEU A 545 -21.79 -25.51 17.02
C LEU A 545 -21.35 -26.73 16.20
N ASN A 546 -21.92 -26.86 14.99
CA ASN A 546 -21.78 -28.02 14.10
C ASN A 546 -22.17 -29.36 14.77
N GLY A 547 -23.17 -29.34 15.67
CA GLY A 547 -23.61 -30.53 16.42
C GLY A 547 -22.60 -31.05 17.47
N LYS A 548 -21.51 -30.32 17.75
CA LYS A 548 -20.41 -30.75 18.63
C LYS A 548 -20.32 -29.95 19.92
N SER A 549 -19.68 -30.56 20.93
CA SER A 549 -19.28 -29.91 22.19
C SER A 549 -17.82 -29.46 22.25
N THR A 550 -17.03 -29.78 21.23
CA THR A 550 -15.59 -29.48 21.11
C THR A 550 -15.25 -29.26 19.64
N CYS A 551 -14.38 -28.31 19.33
CA CYS A 551 -14.01 -27.94 17.96
C CYS A 551 -12.56 -28.27 17.62
N THR A 552 -12.24 -28.20 16.33
CA THR A 552 -10.87 -28.34 15.80
C THR A 552 -10.36 -26.98 15.33
N LEU A 553 -9.09 -26.62 15.57
CA LEU A 553 -8.48 -25.37 15.07
C LEU A 553 -8.85 -25.09 13.59
N GLY A 554 -9.44 -23.91 13.34
CA GLY A 554 -9.92 -23.47 12.02
C GLY A 554 -11.34 -23.93 11.66
N GLU A 555 -12.01 -24.70 12.50
CA GLU A 555 -13.43 -25.04 12.34
C GLU A 555 -14.32 -23.80 12.54
N ILE A 556 -15.38 -23.68 11.73
CA ILE A 556 -16.29 -22.52 11.68
C ILE A 556 -17.72 -22.98 11.97
N ALA A 557 -18.48 -22.17 12.72
CA ALA A 557 -19.89 -22.40 13.04
C ALA A 557 -20.65 -21.07 13.22
N CYS A 558 -21.97 -21.12 13.42
CA CYS A 558 -22.77 -19.97 13.82
C CYS A 558 -23.43 -20.19 15.18
N THR A 559 -23.57 -19.12 15.97
CA THR A 559 -24.39 -19.16 17.20
C THR A 559 -25.89 -19.04 16.88
N SER A 560 -26.74 -19.34 17.86
CA SER A 560 -28.21 -19.21 17.74
C SER A 560 -28.66 -17.75 17.59
N ASP A 561 -27.94 -16.79 18.16
CA ASP A 561 -28.11 -15.35 17.94
C ASP A 561 -27.42 -14.83 16.66
N GLY A 562 -26.77 -15.71 15.90
CA GLY A 562 -26.30 -15.42 14.53
C GLY A 562 -24.93 -14.74 14.44
N LYS A 563 -24.07 -14.93 15.44
CA LYS A 563 -22.65 -14.56 15.39
C LYS A 563 -21.85 -15.61 14.64
N TYR A 564 -20.72 -15.20 14.07
CA TYR A 564 -19.73 -16.10 13.50
C TYR A 564 -18.84 -16.64 14.62
N ALA A 565 -18.62 -17.95 14.64
CA ALA A 565 -17.76 -18.61 15.62
C ALA A 565 -16.61 -19.32 14.89
N VAL A 566 -15.38 -19.09 15.33
CA VAL A 566 -14.17 -19.76 14.80
C VAL A 566 -13.40 -20.44 15.93
N CYS A 567 -12.92 -21.65 15.67
CA CYS A 567 -12.18 -22.43 16.65
C CYS A 567 -10.68 -22.07 16.63
N THR A 568 -10.13 -21.64 17.75
CA THR A 568 -8.74 -21.20 17.86
C THR A 568 -7.83 -22.24 18.52
N TYR A 569 -6.53 -21.94 18.67
CA TYR A 569 -5.46 -22.91 18.95
C TYR A 569 -5.63 -23.71 20.26
N ASN A 570 -6.50 -23.27 21.16
CA ASN A 570 -6.83 -23.93 22.42
C ASN A 570 -8.07 -24.86 22.34
N ASN A 571 -8.61 -25.11 21.14
CA ASN A 571 -9.92 -25.76 20.89
C ASN A 571 -11.10 -25.03 21.56
N ASN A 572 -10.98 -23.71 21.70
CA ASN A 572 -12.05 -22.81 22.14
C ASN A 572 -12.69 -22.14 20.93
N TRP A 573 -13.97 -21.82 21.04
CA TRP A 573 -14.68 -20.96 20.09
C TRP A 573 -14.51 -19.49 20.48
N ASP A 574 -13.95 -18.69 19.57
CA ASP A 574 -13.98 -17.24 19.64
C ASP A 574 -15.08 -16.71 18.72
N TYR A 575 -15.77 -15.65 19.16
CA TYR A 575 -17.04 -15.19 18.58
C TYR A 575 -16.92 -13.77 18.01
N ILE A 576 -17.41 -13.59 16.78
CA ILE A 576 -17.33 -12.35 16.01
C ILE A 576 -18.75 -11.92 15.63
N GLU A 577 -19.11 -10.68 15.94
CA GLU A 577 -20.39 -10.10 15.52
C GLU A 577 -20.42 -9.94 14.00
N CYS A 578 -21.50 -10.35 13.35
CA CYS A 578 -21.71 -10.07 11.94
C CYS A 578 -22.04 -8.58 11.72
N ALA A 579 -21.62 -8.01 10.57
CA ALA A 579 -21.88 -6.62 10.22
C ALA A 579 -23.40 -6.30 10.19
N ALA A 580 -23.77 -5.05 10.47
CA ALA A 580 -25.17 -4.64 10.56
C ALA A 580 -25.97 -4.98 9.28
N GLY A 581 -27.08 -5.72 9.43
CA GLY A 581 -27.88 -6.24 8.31
C GLY A 581 -27.48 -7.63 7.81
N THR A 582 -26.42 -8.21 8.37
CA THR A 582 -25.98 -9.60 8.13
C THR A 582 -26.12 -10.46 9.38
N THR A 583 -26.04 -11.77 9.21
CA THR A 583 -26.11 -12.79 10.28
C THR A 583 -25.39 -14.05 9.80
N CYS A 584 -24.86 -14.84 10.72
CA CYS A 584 -24.22 -16.10 10.39
C CYS A 584 -25.27 -17.19 10.09
N PHE A 585 -25.10 -17.90 8.98
CA PHE A 585 -25.82 -19.14 8.65
C PHE A 585 -24.98 -20.04 7.73
N ALA A 586 -25.32 -21.34 7.70
CA ALA A 586 -24.86 -22.25 6.67
C ALA A 586 -25.71 -22.10 5.41
N TYR A 587 -25.09 -22.18 4.24
CA TYR A 587 -25.73 -22.16 2.92
C TYR A 587 -24.99 -23.10 1.97
N ASP A 588 -25.60 -23.47 0.84
CA ASP A 588 -24.90 -24.17 -0.22
C ASP A 588 -24.65 -23.30 -1.46
N TYR A 589 -23.53 -23.57 -2.12
CA TYR A 589 -23.14 -22.99 -3.41
C TYR A 589 -22.36 -24.07 -4.18
N ASP A 590 -22.71 -24.28 -5.45
CA ASP A 590 -22.17 -25.35 -6.32
C ASP A 590 -22.03 -26.73 -5.61
N ASN A 591 -23.12 -27.16 -4.94
CA ASN A 591 -23.19 -28.39 -4.16
C ASN A 591 -22.08 -28.53 -3.08
N THR A 592 -21.56 -27.41 -2.57
CA THR A 592 -20.63 -27.30 -1.44
C THR A 592 -21.30 -26.48 -0.32
N VAL A 593 -21.10 -26.84 0.94
CA VAL A 593 -21.66 -26.11 2.10
C VAL A 593 -20.64 -25.15 2.68
N LEU A 594 -21.08 -23.92 2.93
CA LEU A 594 -20.30 -22.81 3.47
C LEU A 594 -21.04 -22.20 4.66
N THR A 595 -20.29 -21.68 5.65
CA THR A 595 -20.85 -21.08 6.87
C THR A 595 -20.18 -19.73 7.12
N GLN A 596 -20.92 -18.62 6.98
CA GLN A 596 -20.37 -17.26 7.15
C GLN A 596 -21.46 -16.23 7.49
N CYS A 597 -21.06 -14.99 7.78
CA CYS A 597 -21.97 -13.84 7.83
C CYS A 597 -22.50 -13.50 6.43
N GLY A 598 -23.81 -13.62 6.22
CA GLY A 598 -24.49 -13.23 4.98
C GLY A 598 -25.72 -12.35 5.26
N PHE A 599 -26.29 -11.71 4.23
CA PHE A 599 -27.47 -10.85 4.39
C PHE A 599 -28.66 -11.61 5.03
N SER A 600 -29.26 -11.02 6.07
CA SER A 600 -30.19 -11.75 6.95
C SER A 600 -31.51 -12.17 6.31
N ASN A 601 -31.85 -11.65 5.12
CA ASN A 601 -32.96 -12.12 4.30
C ASN A 601 -32.69 -13.49 3.65
N LEU A 602 -31.44 -13.77 3.26
CA LEU A 602 -31.06 -15.00 2.57
C LEU A 602 -31.14 -16.23 3.47
N LYS A 603 -30.87 -16.08 4.77
CA LYS A 603 -30.95 -17.16 5.78
C LYS A 603 -32.25 -17.97 5.69
N SER A 604 -33.37 -17.32 5.39
CA SER A 604 -34.70 -17.93 5.26
C SER A 604 -34.82 -19.03 4.19
N GLN A 605 -33.87 -19.12 3.26
CA GLN A 605 -33.82 -20.16 2.21
C GLN A 605 -33.16 -21.47 2.69
N PHE A 606 -32.50 -21.44 3.86
CA PHE A 606 -31.69 -22.53 4.40
C PHE A 606 -32.13 -22.93 5.82
N LEU A 607 -33.40 -22.71 6.18
CA LEU A 607 -34.03 -23.14 7.44
C LEU A 607 -35.00 -24.32 7.25
#